data_AF-A0A453BCM5-F1
#
_entry.id   AF-A0A453BCM5-F1
#
_cell.length_a   1.000
_cell.length_b   1.000
_cell.length_c   1.000
_cell.angle_alpha   90.00
_cell.angle_beta   90.00
_cell.angle_gamma   90.00
#
_symmetry.space_group_name_H-M   'P 1'
#
loop_
_entity.id
_entity.type
_entity.pdbx_description
1 polymer ?
#
loop_
_entity_poly.entity_id
_entity_poly.type
_entity_poly.pdbx_seq_one_letter_code
_entity_poly.pdbx_strand_id
1 'polypeptide(L)'
;GIIDIHHDIFFFLILVLVFISRMLVRALRHFNKQTNPIPQRIVHGTTIEIIWTIFPSVILLFIAIPSFALLYSMEGVLVDPAITIKAIGHQWYQSAPLNEGDLSATKCTGGS
;
A
#
# COMPACT_ATOMS: atom_id res chain seq x y z
N GLY A 1 -12.47 -8.92 -2.32
CA GLY A 1 -12.39 -7.45 -2.24
C GLY A 1 -11.31 -7.05 -1.26
N ILE A 2 -11.67 -6.57 -0.06
CA ILE A 2 -10.72 -6.08 0.96
C ILE A 2 -9.71 -7.16 1.39
N ILE A 3 -10.15 -8.41 1.54
CA ILE A 3 -9.26 -9.51 1.94
C ILE A 3 -8.16 -9.79 0.91
N ASP A 4 -8.46 -9.68 -0.39
CA ASP A 4 -7.50 -9.95 -1.47
C ASP A 4 -6.42 -8.86 -1.48
N ILE A 5 -6.84 -7.59 -1.32
CA ILE A 5 -5.95 -6.43 -1.22
C ILE A 5 -5.03 -6.55 -0.01
N HIS A 6 -5.58 -6.99 1.13
CA HIS A 6 -4.76 -7.26 2.31
C HIS A 6 -3.72 -8.34 2.01
N HIS A 7 -4.09 -9.46 1.39
CA HIS A 7 -3.13 -10.52 1.05
C HIS A 7 -2.05 -10.05 0.08
N ASP A 8 -2.41 -9.29 -0.95
CA ASP A 8 -1.46 -8.73 -1.92
C ASP A 8 -0.44 -7.80 -1.23
N ILE A 9 -0.90 -6.87 -0.39
CA ILE A 9 -0.02 -5.95 0.35
C ILE A 9 0.88 -6.73 1.32
N PHE A 10 0.33 -7.71 2.05
CA PHE A 10 1.12 -8.53 2.98
C PHE A 10 2.19 -9.37 2.25
N PHE A 11 1.87 -9.90 1.08
CA PHE A 11 2.82 -10.65 0.25
C PHE A 11 4.03 -9.79 -0.13
N PHE A 12 3.81 -8.57 -0.63
CA PHE A 12 4.89 -7.64 -0.96
C PHE A 12 5.70 -7.20 0.27
N LEU A 13 5.04 -6.96 1.40
CA LEU A 13 5.70 -6.59 2.66
C LEU A 13 6.64 -7.70 3.15
N ILE A 14 6.18 -8.96 3.14
CA ILE A 14 7.00 -10.12 3.53
C ILE A 14 8.17 -10.29 2.55
N LEU A 15 7.95 -10.09 1.25
CA LEU A 15 9.01 -10.20 0.22
C LEU A 15 10.16 -9.23 0.48
N VAL A 16 9.87 -7.96 0.78
CA VAL A 16 10.89 -6.95 1.11
C VAL A 16 11.59 -7.28 2.42
N LEU A 17 10.85 -7.73 3.44
CA LEU A 17 11.42 -8.09 4.75
C LEU A 17 12.37 -9.30 4.66
N VAL A 18 12.02 -10.33 3.89
CA VAL A 18 12.91 -11.47 3.63
C VAL A 18 14.14 -11.03 2.84
N PHE A 19 14.00 -10.11 1.88
CA PHE A 19 15.14 -9.58 1.13
C PHE A 19 16.16 -8.86 2.03
N ILE A 20 15.69 -7.93 2.87
CA ILE A 20 16.54 -7.18 3.81
C ILE A 20 17.19 -8.12 4.81
N SER A 21 16.43 -9.05 5.40
CA SER A 21 16.98 -10.02 6.37
C SER A 21 18.04 -10.93 5.75
N ARG A 22 17.86 -11.38 4.50
CA ARG A 22 18.88 -12.16 3.76
C ARG A 22 20.14 -11.35 3.50
N MET A 23 20.02 -10.06 3.17
CA MET A 23 21.16 -9.16 3.00
C MET A 23 21.93 -9.00 4.32
N LEU A 24 21.22 -8.74 5.43
CA LEU A 24 21.82 -8.60 6.76
C LEU A 24 22.56 -9.89 7.16
N VAL A 25 21.94 -11.06 6.99
CA VAL A 25 22.56 -12.35 7.31
C VAL A 25 23.77 -12.64 6.42
N ARG A 26 23.75 -12.23 5.14
CA ARG A 26 24.94 -12.35 4.27
C ARG A 26 26.07 -11.46 4.74
N ALA A 27 25.80 -10.20 5.08
CA ALA A 27 26.80 -9.27 5.60
C ALA A 27 27.42 -9.82 6.89
N LEU A 28 26.59 -10.24 7.85
CA LEU A 28 27.05 -10.83 9.11
C LEU A 28 27.89 -12.08 8.90
N ARG A 29 27.51 -12.98 7.98
CA ARG A 29 28.32 -14.18 7.65
C ARG A 29 29.64 -13.82 6.97
N HIS A 30 29.65 -12.84 6.09
CA HIS A 30 30.85 -12.42 5.38
C HIS A 30 31.88 -11.75 6.30
N PHE A 31 31.41 -10.96 7.28
CA PHE A 31 32.24 -10.32 8.30
C PHE A 31 32.42 -11.15 9.58
N ASN A 32 31.92 -12.40 9.60
CA ASN A 32 32.12 -13.28 10.74
C ASN A 32 33.61 -13.61 10.88
N LYS A 33 34.16 -13.39 12.07
CA LYS A 33 35.57 -13.60 12.42
C LYS A 33 36.05 -15.04 12.15
N GLN A 34 35.15 -16.02 12.19
CA GLN A 34 35.47 -17.41 11.83
C GLN A 34 35.70 -17.62 10.32
N THR A 35 35.04 -16.84 9.46
CA THR A 35 35.10 -17.00 8.00
C THR A 35 36.09 -16.04 7.34
N ASN A 36 36.31 -14.85 7.92
CA ASN A 36 37.33 -13.88 7.50
C ASN A 36 38.13 -13.37 8.71
N PRO A 37 39.22 -14.06 9.10
CA PRO A 37 40.03 -13.67 10.26
C PRO A 37 40.92 -12.43 10.01
N ILE A 38 41.20 -12.09 8.75
CA ILE A 38 41.96 -10.89 8.36
C ILE A 38 40.97 -9.86 7.77
N PRO A 39 40.75 -8.71 8.41
CA PRO A 39 39.83 -7.71 7.89
C PRO A 39 40.39 -7.10 6.61
N GLN A 40 39.68 -7.29 5.49
CA GLN A 40 40.04 -6.64 4.24
C GLN A 40 39.76 -5.13 4.36
N ARG A 41 40.80 -4.29 4.16
CA ARG A 41 40.68 -2.81 4.12
C ARG A 41 40.13 -2.33 2.78
N ILE A 42 39.03 -2.92 2.30
CA ILE A 42 38.33 -2.43 1.10
C ILE A 42 37.33 -1.39 1.58
N VAL A 43 37.76 -0.13 1.58
CA VAL A 43 36.97 0.99 2.14
C VAL A 43 35.93 1.50 1.14
N HIS A 44 36.09 1.21 -0.15
CA HIS A 44 35.21 1.69 -1.21
C HIS A 44 34.89 0.57 -2.20
N GLY A 45 33.64 0.12 -2.17
CA GLY A 45 33.06 -0.83 -3.12
C GLY A 45 31.97 -0.17 -3.96
N THR A 46 32.23 1.01 -4.54
CA THR A 46 31.21 1.84 -5.21
C THR A 46 30.38 1.07 -6.24
N THR A 47 30.99 0.15 -7.00
CA THR A 47 30.28 -0.70 -7.96
C THR A 47 29.26 -1.62 -7.29
N ILE A 48 29.64 -2.27 -6.18
CA ILE A 48 28.75 -3.19 -5.49
C ILE A 48 27.64 -2.40 -4.77
N GLU A 49 27.97 -1.22 -4.25
CA GLU A 49 27.03 -0.24 -3.66
C GLU A 49 25.92 0.17 -4.62
N ILE A 50 26.28 0.50 -5.85
CA ILE A 50 25.32 0.89 -6.89
C ILE A 50 24.43 -0.31 -7.24
N ILE A 51 25.00 -1.51 -7.42
CA ILE A 51 24.25 -2.71 -7.81
C ILE A 51 23.16 -3.04 -6.77
N TRP A 52 23.52 -3.09 -5.48
CA TRP A 52 22.54 -3.44 -4.44
C TRP A 52 21.59 -2.30 -4.10
N THR A 53 21.83 -1.07 -4.55
CA THR A 53 20.90 0.06 -4.37
C THR A 53 19.87 0.08 -5.49
N ILE A 54 20.31 -0.15 -6.74
CA ILE A 54 19.42 -0.22 -7.90
C ILE A 54 18.50 -1.46 -7.81
N PHE A 55 19.02 -2.61 -7.39
CA PHE A 55 18.25 -3.85 -7.30
C PHE A 55 16.95 -3.72 -6.47
N PRO A 56 16.97 -3.23 -5.21
CA PRO A 56 15.76 -2.99 -4.44
C PRO A 56 14.90 -1.86 -5.04
N SER A 57 15.49 -0.78 -5.55
CA SER A 57 14.70 0.31 -6.17
C SER A 57 13.87 -0.17 -7.36
N VAL A 58 14.42 -1.05 -8.20
CA VAL A 58 13.70 -1.66 -9.33
C VAL A 58 12.56 -2.56 -8.83
N ILE A 59 12.78 -3.34 -7.78
CA ILE A 59 11.72 -4.17 -7.17
C ILE A 59 10.58 -3.29 -6.64
N LEU A 60 10.88 -2.17 -5.98
CA LEU A 60 9.85 -1.24 -5.51
C LEU A 60 9.04 -0.63 -6.67
N LEU A 61 9.67 -0.32 -7.81
CA LEU A 61 8.97 0.21 -8.99
C LEU A 61 7.94 -0.80 -9.52
N PHE A 62 8.28 -2.08 -9.58
CA PHE A 62 7.36 -3.13 -10.00
C PHE A 62 6.14 -3.28 -9.08
N ILE A 63 6.30 -2.98 -7.78
CA ILE A 63 5.19 -3.01 -6.80
C ILE A 63 4.32 -1.75 -6.92
N ALA A 64 4.90 -0.61 -7.29
CA ALA A 64 4.16 0.64 -7.44
C ALA A 64 3.10 0.59 -8.56
N ILE A 65 3.39 -0.12 -9.66
CA ILE A 65 2.47 -0.24 -10.82
C ILE A 65 1.11 -0.84 -10.45
N PRO A 66 1.01 -2.05 -9.85
CA PRO A 66 -0.27 -2.60 -9.42
C PRO A 66 -0.92 -1.76 -8.29
N SER A 67 -0.11 -1.08 -7.46
CA SER A 67 -0.63 -0.21 -6.40
C SER A 67 -1.39 1.01 -6.96
N PHE A 68 -0.90 1.64 -8.03
CA PHE A 68 -1.62 2.74 -8.67
C PHE A 68 -2.90 2.28 -9.37
N ALA A 69 -2.88 1.12 -10.02
CA ALA A 69 -4.07 0.53 -10.63
C ALA A 69 -5.17 0.24 -9.58
N LEU A 70 -4.76 -0.19 -8.38
CA LEU A 70 -5.65 -0.40 -7.26
C LEU A 70 -6.25 0.91 -6.73
N LEU A 71 -5.44 1.96 -6.59
CA LEU A 71 -5.90 3.28 -6.15
C LEU A 71 -6.95 3.84 -7.12
N TYR A 72 -6.71 3.73 -8.44
CA TYR A 72 -7.65 4.15 -9.47
C TYR A 72 -8.99 3.39 -9.42
N SER A 73 -8.92 2.09 -9.08
CA SER A 73 -10.12 1.26 -8.95
C SER A 73 -10.96 1.62 -7.72
N MET A 74 -10.34 2.16 -6.66
CA MET A 74 -11.04 2.59 -5.44
C MET A 74 -11.72 3.95 -5.60
N GLU A 75 -11.12 4.89 -6.35
CA GLU A 75 -11.77 6.17 -6.67
C GLU A 75 -12.91 6.00 -7.69
N GLY A 76 -12.80 5.05 -8.62
CA GLY A 76 -13.81 4.76 -9.65
C GLY A 76 -15.13 4.14 -9.15
N VAL A 77 -15.22 3.72 -7.89
CA VAL A 77 -16.48 3.22 -7.31
C VAL A 77 -17.46 4.37 -6.99
N LEU A 78 -17.00 5.62 -7.00
CA LEU A 78 -17.76 6.82 -6.62
C LEU A 78 -18.33 7.60 -7.82
N VAL A 79 -18.60 6.98 -8.97
CA VAL A 79 -18.97 7.76 -10.17
C VAL A 79 -20.48 8.06 -10.27
N ASP A 80 -21.36 7.28 -9.63
CA ASP A 80 -22.79 7.64 -9.48
C ASP A 80 -23.41 6.90 -8.28
N PRO A 81 -23.40 7.49 -7.07
CA PRO A 81 -24.09 6.90 -5.94
C PRO A 81 -25.60 7.09 -6.09
N ALA A 82 -26.35 5.98 -6.22
CA ALA A 82 -27.81 6.00 -6.27
C ALA A 82 -28.47 6.63 -5.03
N ILE A 83 -27.74 6.69 -3.91
CA ILE A 83 -28.16 7.36 -2.67
C ILE A 83 -26.93 8.10 -2.11
N THR A 84 -27.05 9.41 -1.91
CA THR A 84 -26.00 10.22 -1.27
C THR A 84 -26.37 10.48 0.18
N ILE A 85 -25.60 9.90 1.11
CA ILE A 85 -25.75 10.13 2.56
C ILE A 85 -24.72 11.18 2.99
N LYS A 86 -25.20 12.32 3.51
CA LYS A 86 -24.32 13.35 4.07
C LYS A 86 -24.16 13.09 5.56
N ALA A 87 -23.02 12.57 5.99
CA ALA A 87 -22.72 12.40 7.41
C ALA A 87 -22.26 13.73 8.03
N ILE A 88 -22.99 14.25 9.02
CA ILE A 88 -22.58 15.38 9.85
C ILE A 88 -22.02 14.81 11.16
N GLY A 89 -20.72 15.01 11.38
CA GLY A 89 -20.08 14.62 12.62
C GLY A 89 -20.24 15.71 13.68
N HIS A 90 -20.99 15.42 14.73
CA HIS A 90 -20.95 16.17 15.98
C HIS A 90 -20.05 15.45 16.97
N GLN A 91 -19.44 16.17 17.91
CA GLN A 91 -18.55 15.56 18.90
C GLN A 91 -19.33 14.48 19.69
N TRP A 92 -18.96 13.21 19.49
CA TRP A 92 -19.56 11.99 20.06
C TRP A 92 -20.90 11.50 19.47
N TYR A 93 -21.45 12.10 18.42
CA TYR A 93 -22.59 11.53 17.68
C TYR A 93 -22.57 11.91 16.20
N GLN A 94 -22.85 10.95 15.32
CA GLN A 94 -23.03 11.19 13.89
C GLN A 94 -24.53 11.33 13.58
N SER A 95 -24.91 12.41 12.89
CA SER A 95 -26.25 12.55 12.29
C SER A 95 -26.13 12.45 10.77
N ALA A 96 -27.04 11.72 10.13
CA ALA A 96 -27.00 11.44 8.69
C ALA A 96 -28.29 11.94 8.01
N PRO A 97 -28.37 13.22 7.59
CA PRO A 97 -29.45 13.68 6.71
C PRO A 97 -29.33 13.05 5.31
N LEU A 98 -30.47 12.56 4.80
CA LEU A 98 -30.65 12.18 3.40
C LEU A 98 -30.97 13.44 2.58
N ASN A 99 -30.43 13.55 1.37
CA ASN A 99 -30.66 14.72 0.51
C ASN A 99 -32.12 14.75 -0.02
N GLU A 100 -32.76 15.92 0.03
CA GLU A 100 -34.19 16.12 -0.27
C GLU A 100 -34.59 15.83 -1.74
N GLY A 101 -33.62 15.66 -2.64
CA GLY A 101 -33.85 15.33 -4.05
C GLY A 101 -34.59 14.00 -4.28
N ASP A 102 -34.40 13.00 -3.42
CA ASP A 102 -35.05 11.68 -3.54
C ASP A 102 -36.45 11.63 -2.89
N LEU A 103 -36.74 12.54 -1.95
CA LEU A 103 -38.04 12.63 -1.29
C LEU A 103 -39.10 13.30 -2.17
N SER A 104 -38.70 14.16 -3.11
CA SER A 104 -39.63 14.84 -4.03
C SER A 104 -40.16 13.89 -5.12
N ALA A 105 -39.33 12.97 -5.63
CA ALA A 105 -39.75 11.99 -6.64
C ALA A 105 -40.78 10.96 -6.12
N THR A 106 -40.75 10.66 -4.81
CA THR A 106 -41.65 9.67 -4.19
C THR A 106 -42.97 10.31 -3.71
N LYS A 107 -43.02 11.64 -3.50
CA LYS A 107 -44.23 12.34 -3.01
C LYS A 107 -45.25 12.68 -4.08
N CYS A 108 -44.92 12.55 -5.37
CA CYS A 108 -45.85 12.89 -6.46
C CYS A 108 -46.76 11.74 -6.93
N THR A 109 -46.72 10.55 -6.31
CA THR A 109 -47.56 9.39 -6.69
C THR A 109 -48.57 8.97 -5.63
N GLY A 110 -49.04 9.90 -4.79
CA GLY A 110 -49.99 9.59 -3.71
C GLY A 110 -50.87 10.78 -3.35
N GLY A 111 -51.69 11.23 -4.30
CA GLY A 111 -52.67 12.28 -4.11
C GLY A 111 -53.86 12.07 -5.02
N SER A 112 -54.76 11.16 -4.63
CA SER A 112 -56.14 11.03 -5.12
C SER A 112 -56.94 10.24 -4.08
#